data_AF-A0A6D2HVG7-F1
#
_entry.id   AF-A0A6D2HVG7-F1
#
_cell.length_a   1.000
_cell.length_b   1.000
_cell.length_c   1.000
_cell.angle_alpha   90.00
_cell.angle_beta   90.00
_cell.angle_gamma   90.00
#
_symmetry.space_group_name_H-M   'P 1'
#
loop_
_entity.id
_entity.type
_entity.pdbx_description
1 polymer ?
#
loop_
_entity_poly.entity_id
_entity_poly.type
_entity_poly.pdbx_seq_one_letter_code
_entity_poly.pdbx_strand_id
1 'polypeptide(L)'
;MSHENELTMVCFDVRFETFSFINIDGDMVKFIDRPFFLLSYKGKLGVTGGNAIYRPYFQLWVLEDAEKHKWSKQGFKLQWPHRLLDEESRVSVAGMIGSEDIVLSPTHARDPFFIYYYNLERKMFTRVRVQVPGVDESKLCRVYTFPNFVEEEEVKLI
;
A
#
# COMPACT_ATOMS: atom_id res chain seq x y z
N MET A 1 12.22 -24.31 21.96
CA MET A 1 10.87 -24.03 21.46
C MET A 1 10.81 -22.57 21.09
N SER A 2 10.94 -22.23 19.81
CA SER A 2 10.72 -20.87 19.33
C SER A 2 9.22 -20.61 19.37
N HIS A 3 8.79 -19.59 20.09
CA HIS A 3 7.45 -19.05 19.93
C HIS A 3 7.37 -18.50 18.50
N GLU A 4 6.72 -19.21 17.59
CA GLU A 4 6.24 -18.60 16.36
C GLU A 4 5.26 -17.51 16.79
N ASN A 5 5.59 -16.25 16.52
CA ASN A 5 4.66 -15.15 16.70
C ASN A 5 3.46 -15.41 15.78
N GLU A 6 2.34 -15.81 16.36
CA GLU A 6 1.09 -15.96 15.64
C GLU A 6 0.57 -14.56 15.28
N LEU A 7 0.65 -14.20 13.99
CA LEU A 7 0.08 -12.95 13.49
C LEU A 7 -1.40 -13.19 13.16
N THR A 8 -2.27 -12.37 13.75
CA THR A 8 -3.71 -12.36 13.50
C THR A 8 -4.15 -10.98 13.07
N MET A 9 -5.09 -10.93 12.13
CA MET A 9 -5.79 -9.69 11.78
C MET A 9 -7.03 -9.54 12.65
N VAL A 10 -7.23 -8.35 13.19
CA VAL A 10 -8.42 -8.00 13.96
C VAL A 10 -9.29 -7.09 13.09
N CYS A 11 -10.55 -7.46 12.92
CA CYS A 11 -11.56 -6.64 12.27
C CYS A 11 -12.49 -6.06 13.34
N PHE A 12 -12.76 -4.77 13.25
CA PHE A 12 -13.72 -4.07 14.09
C PHE A 12 -14.96 -3.72 13.26
N ASP A 13 -16.09 -4.31 13.62
CA ASP A 13 -17.38 -3.98 13.01
C ASP A 13 -17.92 -2.71 13.68
N VAL A 14 -17.91 -1.59 12.96
CA VAL A 14 -18.36 -0.29 13.48
C VAL A 14 -19.87 -0.28 13.79
N ARG A 15 -20.67 -1.09 13.10
CA ARG A 15 -22.13 -1.11 13.27
C ARG A 15 -22.53 -1.84 14.55
N PHE A 16 -21.84 -2.92 14.87
CA PHE A 16 -22.14 -3.75 16.03
C PHE A 16 -21.17 -3.54 17.19
N GLU A 17 -20.10 -2.77 16.99
CA GLU A 17 -19.01 -2.53 17.93
C GLU A 17 -18.35 -3.84 18.41
N THR A 18 -18.24 -4.82 17.52
CA THR A 18 -17.67 -6.13 17.82
C THR A 18 -16.35 -6.36 17.13
N PHE A 19 -15.54 -7.25 17.72
CA PHE A 19 -14.28 -7.69 17.15
C PHE A 19 -14.42 -9.09 16.58
N SER A 20 -13.86 -9.29 15.39
CA SER A 20 -13.63 -10.60 14.80
C SER A 20 -12.15 -10.77 14.45
N PHE A 21 -11.72 -12.01 14.33
CA PHE A 21 -10.32 -12.37 14.16
C PHE A 21 -10.18 -13.18 12.88
N ILE A 22 -9.22 -12.81 12.04
CA ILE A 22 -8.93 -13.47 10.78
C ILE A 22 -7.51 -14.02 10.88
N ASN A 23 -7.38 -15.33 10.75
CA ASN A 23 -6.07 -15.97 10.76
C ASN A 23 -5.32 -15.60 9.48
N ILE A 24 -4.03 -15.31 9.64
CA ILE A 24 -3.13 -15.05 8.53
C ILE A 24 -2.56 -16.37 8.03
N ASP A 25 -2.47 -16.54 6.72
CA ASP A 25 -1.84 -17.70 6.12
C ASP A 25 -0.35 -17.80 6.53
N GLY A 26 0.12 -19.00 6.90
CA GLY A 26 1.51 -19.20 7.35
C GLY A 26 2.57 -18.81 6.31
N ASP A 27 2.27 -18.94 5.02
CA ASP A 27 3.16 -18.46 3.95
C ASP A 27 3.12 -16.94 3.80
N MET A 28 2.03 -16.30 4.21
CA MET A 28 1.94 -14.84 4.29
C MET A 28 2.81 -14.31 5.44
N VAL A 29 2.84 -14.98 6.60
CA VAL A 29 3.70 -14.61 7.74
C VAL A 29 5.18 -14.55 7.34
N LYS A 30 5.63 -15.50 6.52
CA LYS A 30 7.01 -15.52 5.99
C LYS A 30 7.32 -14.36 5.04
N PHE A 31 6.29 -13.74 4.46
CA PHE A 31 6.42 -12.69 3.45
C PHE A 31 6.16 -11.27 4.00
N ILE A 32 5.33 -11.15 5.04
CA ILE A 32 5.10 -9.89 5.75
C ILE A 32 6.34 -9.58 6.60
N ASP A 33 7.40 -9.11 5.94
CA ASP A 33 8.43 -8.33 6.60
C ASP A 33 7.80 -6.98 6.98
N ARG A 34 7.94 -6.56 8.24
CA ARG A 34 7.40 -5.24 8.64
C ARG A 34 8.22 -4.16 7.94
N PRO A 35 7.59 -3.20 7.24
CA PRO A 35 6.15 -2.88 7.22
C PRO A 35 5.32 -3.67 6.19
N PHE A 36 4.02 -3.87 6.47
CA PHE A 36 3.02 -4.35 5.50
C PHE A 36 1.94 -3.29 5.27
N PHE A 37 1.18 -3.44 4.18
CA PHE A 37 0.13 -2.51 3.79
C PHE A 37 -1.18 -3.26 3.52
N LEU A 38 -2.29 -2.66 3.97
CA LEU A 38 -3.65 -3.09 3.66
C LEU A 38 -4.17 -2.31 2.45
N LEU A 39 -4.75 -3.02 1.49
CA LEU A 39 -5.21 -2.48 0.21
C LEU A 39 -6.68 -2.85 -0.02
N SER A 40 -7.42 -1.98 -0.71
CA SER A 40 -8.72 -2.35 -1.28
C SER A 40 -8.49 -2.81 -2.72
N TYR A 41 -8.56 -4.12 -2.96
CA TYR A 41 -8.34 -4.71 -4.28
C TYR A 41 -9.62 -5.38 -4.77
N LYS A 42 -10.20 -4.83 -5.84
CA LYS A 42 -11.46 -5.34 -6.44
C LYS A 42 -12.58 -5.57 -5.41
N GLY A 43 -12.70 -4.65 -4.44
CA GLY A 43 -13.70 -4.69 -3.37
C GLY A 43 -13.38 -5.67 -2.23
N LYS A 44 -12.19 -6.29 -2.23
CA LYS A 44 -11.73 -7.21 -1.19
C LYS A 44 -10.50 -6.65 -0.47
N LEU A 45 -10.30 -7.12 0.76
CA LEU A 45 -9.12 -6.78 1.55
C LEU A 45 -7.88 -7.46 0.96
N GLY A 46 -6.88 -6.66 0.62
CA GLY A 46 -5.58 -7.08 0.15
C GLY A 46 -4.48 -6.80 1.18
N VAL A 47 -3.48 -7.67 1.27
CA VAL A 47 -2.29 -7.48 2.10
C VAL A 47 -1.04 -7.63 1.25
N THR A 48 -0.11 -6.69 1.39
CA THR A 48 1.18 -6.74 0.70
C THR A 48 2.33 -6.32 1.60
N GLY A 49 3.53 -6.83 1.31
CA GLY A 49 4.76 -6.44 1.99
C GLY A 49 5.23 -5.05 1.54
N GLY A 50 5.94 -4.35 2.42
CA GLY A 50 6.14 -2.90 2.25
C GLY A 50 7.31 -2.45 1.39
N ASN A 51 8.17 -3.37 0.95
CA ASN A 51 9.36 -3.05 0.18
C ASN A 51 9.16 -3.34 -1.31
N ALA A 52 8.58 -2.37 -2.04
CA ALA A 52 8.44 -2.42 -3.50
C ALA A 52 9.77 -2.15 -4.24
N ILE A 53 10.75 -1.54 -3.58
CA ILE A 53 12.02 -1.06 -4.17
C ILE A 53 12.97 -2.21 -4.53
N TYR A 54 13.01 -3.27 -3.71
CA TYR A 54 14.08 -4.27 -3.80
C TYR A 54 13.70 -5.52 -4.57
N ARG A 55 12.41 -5.69 -4.90
CA ARG A 55 11.95 -6.89 -5.60
C ARG A 55 11.25 -6.49 -6.89
N PRO A 56 11.63 -7.07 -8.05
CA PRO A 56 10.89 -6.92 -9.29
C PRO A 56 9.55 -7.68 -9.25
N TYR A 57 9.10 -8.09 -8.06
CA TYR A 57 7.92 -8.88 -7.81
C TYR A 57 7.16 -8.29 -6.62
N PHE A 58 5.90 -7.98 -6.88
CA PHE A 58 4.90 -7.59 -5.91
C PHE A 58 4.00 -8.80 -5.63
N GLN A 59 3.75 -9.08 -4.35
CA GLN A 59 2.86 -10.16 -3.92
C GLN A 59 1.68 -9.56 -3.18
N LEU A 60 0.48 -9.94 -3.59
CA LEU A 60 -0.77 -9.52 -2.99
C LEU A 60 -1.50 -10.74 -2.47
N TRP A 61 -1.86 -10.71 -1.20
CA TRP A 61 -2.75 -11.67 -0.59
C TRP A 61 -4.14 -11.09 -0.50
N VAL A 62 -5.14 -11.76 -1.05
CA VAL A 62 -6.52 -11.28 -1.09
C VAL A 62 -7.37 -12.15 -0.19
N LEU A 63 -8.14 -11.52 0.70
CA LEU A 63 -9.09 -12.20 1.56
C LEU A 63 -10.30 -12.60 0.71
N GLU A 64 -10.46 -13.89 0.46
CA GLU A 64 -11.55 -14.44 -0.35
C GLU A 64 -12.80 -14.69 0.49
N ASP A 65 -12.62 -15.13 1.74
CA ASP A 65 -13.68 -15.46 2.68
C ASP A 65 -13.17 -15.18 4.10
N ALA A 66 -13.74 -14.17 4.76
CA ALA A 66 -13.36 -13.75 6.09
C ALA A 66 -13.76 -14.76 7.17
N GLU A 67 -14.88 -15.46 7.00
CA GLU A 67 -15.38 -16.45 7.98
C GLU A 67 -14.59 -17.75 7.90
N LYS A 68 -14.19 -18.17 6.68
CA LYS A 68 -13.38 -19.37 6.46
C LYS A 68 -11.87 -19.09 6.51
N HIS A 69 -11.48 -17.86 6.80
CA HIS A 69 -10.08 -17.41 6.87
C HIS A 69 -9.31 -17.76 5.59
N LYS A 70 -9.97 -17.66 4.43
CA LYS A 70 -9.44 -18.12 3.15
C LYS A 70 -8.75 -16.98 2.42
N TRP A 71 -7.48 -17.20 2.09
CA TRP A 71 -6.67 -16.26 1.33
C TRP A 71 -6.32 -16.80 -0.05
N SER A 72 -6.17 -15.91 -1.03
CA SER A 72 -5.57 -16.22 -2.32
C SER A 72 -4.31 -15.38 -2.52
N LYS A 73 -3.31 -15.96 -3.17
CA LYS A 73 -2.02 -15.31 -3.44
C LYS A 73 -1.91 -14.95 -4.91
N GLN A 74 -1.59 -13.69 -5.19
CA GLN A 74 -1.38 -13.15 -6.52
C GLN A 74 0.02 -12.56 -6.64
N GLY A 75 0.73 -12.93 -7.70
CA GLY A 75 2.07 -12.43 -8.00
C GLY A 75 2.05 -11.50 -9.20
N PHE A 76 2.67 -10.34 -9.05
CA PHE A 76 2.77 -9.33 -10.10
C PHE A 76 4.24 -9.00 -10.31
N LYS A 77 4.66 -8.94 -11.57
CA LYS A 77 6.03 -8.52 -11.92
C LYS A 77 6.05 -7.01 -12.10
N LEU A 78 6.83 -6.30 -11.29
CA LEU A 78 7.06 -4.87 -11.43
C LEU A 78 8.15 -4.66 -12.48
N GLN A 79 7.76 -4.14 -13.65
CA GLN A 79 8.70 -3.74 -14.69
C GLN A 79 9.06 -2.28 -14.49
N TRP A 80 9.94 -2.01 -13.52
CA TRP A 80 10.48 -0.67 -13.30
C TRP A 80 11.14 -0.19 -14.61
N PRO A 81 10.72 0.96 -15.16
CA PRO A 81 11.46 1.61 -16.23
C PRO A 81 12.90 1.84 -15.75
N HIS A 82 13.89 1.53 -16.59
CA HIS A 82 15.32 1.65 -16.25
C HIS A 82 15.73 3.03 -15.68
N ARG A 83 14.95 4.09 -15.95
CA ARG A 83 15.15 5.46 -15.43
C ARG A 83 14.53 5.74 -14.05
N LEU A 84 13.85 4.79 -13.42
CA LEU A 84 13.24 4.97 -12.10
C LEU A 84 14.10 4.44 -10.95
N LEU A 85 15.26 3.84 -11.25
CA LEU A 85 16.14 3.18 -10.28
C LEU A 85 17.27 4.07 -9.74
N ASP A 86 17.08 5.40 -9.72
CA ASP A 86 18.03 6.31 -9.06
C ASP A 86 17.90 6.19 -7.53
N GLU A 87 18.99 6.37 -6.78
CA GLU A 87 19.05 6.11 -5.33
C GLU A 87 18.04 6.89 -4.47
N GLU A 88 17.46 7.98 -5.01
CA GLU A 88 16.43 8.81 -4.37
C GLU A 88 15.00 8.23 -4.47
N SER A 89 14.78 7.15 -5.23
CA SER A 89 13.44 6.59 -5.51
C SER A 89 12.96 5.54 -4.50
N ARG A 90 13.32 5.69 -3.21
CA ARG A 90 12.83 4.81 -2.16
C ARG A 90 11.33 5.00 -1.90
N VAL A 91 10.51 4.33 -2.72
CA VAL A 91 9.04 4.37 -2.61
C VAL A 91 8.47 3.17 -1.88
N SER A 92 7.44 3.41 -1.08
CA SER A 92 6.64 2.39 -0.43
C SER A 92 5.23 2.40 -1.01
N VAL A 93 4.51 1.29 -0.84
CA VAL A 93 3.08 1.24 -1.14
C VAL A 93 2.37 2.23 -0.22
N ALA A 94 1.64 3.19 -0.79
CA ALA A 94 0.81 4.13 -0.06
C ALA A 94 -0.67 3.71 -0.02
N GLY A 95 -1.07 2.82 -0.92
CA GLY A 95 -2.42 2.27 -1.00
C GLY A 95 -2.83 2.00 -2.44
N MET A 96 -4.13 2.02 -2.72
CA MET A 96 -4.69 1.82 -4.05
C MET A 96 -5.69 2.92 -4.41
N ILE A 97 -5.72 3.29 -5.70
CA ILE A 97 -6.78 4.11 -6.31
C ILE A 97 -7.55 3.21 -7.28
N GLY A 98 -8.88 3.25 -7.16
CA GLY A 98 -9.74 2.32 -7.89
C GLY A 98 -9.42 0.86 -7.56
N SER A 99 -9.64 -0.03 -8.53
CA SER A 99 -9.45 -1.48 -8.36
C SER A 99 -8.08 -2.01 -8.82
N GLU A 100 -7.27 -1.18 -9.47
CA GLU A 100 -6.13 -1.66 -10.28
C GLU A 100 -4.85 -0.86 -10.10
N ASP A 101 -4.91 0.39 -9.64
CA ASP A 101 -3.74 1.25 -9.56
C ASP A 101 -3.19 1.25 -8.14
N ILE A 102 -1.97 0.70 -7.99
CA ILE A 102 -1.21 0.80 -6.75
C ILE A 102 -0.52 2.16 -6.72
N VAL A 103 -0.68 2.88 -5.61
CA VAL A 103 0.04 4.12 -5.34
C VAL A 103 1.36 3.79 -4.66
N LEU A 104 2.46 4.26 -5.24
CA LEU A 104 3.79 4.17 -4.68
C LEU A 104 4.31 5.59 -4.41
N SER A 105 4.67 5.85 -3.17
CA SER A 105 5.11 7.17 -2.72
C SER A 105 6.44 7.08 -2.01
N PRO A 106 7.35 8.07 -2.17
CA PRO A 106 8.52 8.16 -1.32
C PRO A 106 8.09 8.28 0.15
N THR A 107 8.90 7.74 1.06
CA THR A 107 8.72 7.99 2.51
C THR A 107 9.38 9.30 2.92
N HIS A 108 10.46 9.67 2.22
CA HIS A 108 11.17 10.92 2.39
C HIS A 108 11.56 11.44 1.00
N ALA A 109 11.38 12.74 0.77
CA ALA A 109 11.74 13.36 -0.50
C ALA A 109 12.07 14.84 -0.34
N ARG A 110 12.83 15.38 -1.29
CA ARG A 110 13.02 16.81 -1.49
C ARG A 110 12.02 17.32 -2.51
N ASP A 111 11.68 18.60 -2.42
CA ASP A 111 10.88 19.23 -3.47
C ASP A 111 11.77 19.50 -4.70
N PRO A 112 11.34 19.18 -5.93
CA PRO A 112 10.15 18.39 -6.28
C PRO A 112 10.43 16.89 -6.30
N PHE A 113 9.37 16.11 -6.08
CA PHE A 113 9.45 14.65 -6.08
C PHE A 113 8.40 14.01 -6.96
N PHE A 114 8.43 12.67 -7.06
CA PHE A 114 7.49 11.90 -7.88
C PHE A 114 6.70 10.90 -7.04
N ILE A 115 5.41 10.79 -7.34
CA ILE A 115 4.54 9.68 -6.94
C ILE A 115 4.29 8.81 -8.18
N TYR A 116 4.16 7.51 -7.98
CA TYR A 116 3.95 6.55 -9.06
C TYR A 116 2.63 5.81 -8.87
N TYR A 117 1.96 5.57 -9.98
CA TYR A 117 0.81 4.68 -10.08
C TYR A 117 1.21 3.49 -10.92
N TYR A 118 1.04 2.29 -10.39
CA TYR A 118 1.27 1.05 -11.13
C TYR A 118 -0.06 0.35 -11.39
N ASN A 119 -0.48 0.30 -12.65
CA ASN A 119 -1.68 -0.42 -13.03
C ASN A 119 -1.38 -1.92 -13.10
N LEU A 120 -2.08 -2.71 -12.28
CA LEU A 120 -1.87 -4.15 -12.16
C LEU A 120 -2.23 -4.94 -13.44
N GLU A 121 -3.19 -4.47 -14.23
CA GLU A 121 -3.66 -5.16 -15.44
C GLU A 121 -2.79 -4.84 -16.66
N ARG A 122 -2.62 -3.55 -16.92
CA ARG A 122 -1.81 -3.00 -18.02
C ARG A 122 -0.31 -3.15 -17.76
N LYS A 123 0.10 -3.35 -16.50
CA LYS A 123 1.49 -3.47 -16.07
C LYS A 123 2.33 -2.25 -16.46
N MET A 124 1.72 -1.07 -16.32
CA MET A 124 2.30 0.20 -16.71
C MET A 124 2.42 1.14 -15.51
N PHE A 125 3.53 1.88 -15.49
CA PHE A 125 3.74 2.96 -14.53
C PHE A 125 3.29 4.30 -15.13
N THR A 126 2.56 5.06 -14.33
CA THR A 126 2.37 6.50 -14.51
C THR A 126 3.13 7.22 -13.41
N ARG A 127 3.87 8.27 -13.74
CA ARG A 127 4.55 9.12 -12.76
C ARG A 127 3.90 10.49 -12.71
N VAL A 128 3.78 11.06 -11.53
CA VAL A 128 3.26 12.41 -11.31
C VAL A 128 4.32 13.19 -10.53
N ARG A 129 4.73 14.34 -11.07
CA ARG A 129 5.63 15.26 -10.38
C ARG A 129 4.80 16.07 -9.39
N VAL A 130 5.21 16.04 -8.13
CA VAL A 130 4.64 16.85 -7.07
C VAL A 130 5.60 18.02 -6.81
N GLN A 131 5.02 19.21 -6.70
CA GLN A 131 5.70 20.44 -6.29
C GLN A 131 4.94 21.00 -5.09
N VAL A 132 5.65 21.35 -4.03
CA VAL A 132 5.07 21.91 -2.82
C VAL A 132 5.58 23.33 -2.63
N PRO A 133 4.79 24.36 -3.02
CA PRO A 133 5.20 25.75 -2.89
C PRO A 133 5.56 26.11 -1.46
N GLY A 134 6.66 26.86 -1.29
CA GLY A 134 7.13 27.34 0.01
C GLY A 134 7.96 26.34 0.82
N VAL A 135 8.28 25.17 0.26
CA VAL A 135 9.26 24.24 0.84
C VAL A 135 10.63 24.46 0.20
N ASP A 136 11.68 24.49 1.02
CA ASP A 136 13.07 24.55 0.57
C ASP A 136 13.45 23.27 -0.18
N GLU A 137 13.85 23.40 -1.45
CA GLU A 137 14.23 22.30 -2.34
C GLU A 137 15.42 21.47 -1.80
N SER A 138 16.26 22.04 -0.93
CA SER A 138 17.37 21.31 -0.30
C SER A 138 16.92 20.41 0.87
N LYS A 139 15.75 20.70 1.45
CA LYS A 139 15.26 20.07 2.67
C LYS A 139 14.60 18.72 2.38
N LEU A 140 15.14 17.67 3.00
CA LEU A 140 14.53 16.35 3.00
C LEU A 140 13.33 16.34 3.96
N CYS A 141 12.13 16.13 3.43
CA CYS A 141 10.89 16.09 4.19
C CYS A 141 10.32 14.68 4.20
N ARG A 142 9.61 14.33 5.28
CA ARG A 142 8.82 13.09 5.35
C ARG A 142 7.52 13.29 4.57
N VAL A 143 7.17 12.31 3.74
CA VAL A 143 5.98 12.36 2.88
C VAL A 143 4.94 11.39 3.41
N TYR A 144 3.70 11.88 3.56
CA TYR A 144 2.53 11.07 3.88
C TYR A 144 1.55 11.16 2.71
N THR A 145 1.14 10.00 2.21
CA THR A 145 0.25 9.90 1.06
C THR A 145 -1.00 9.16 1.47
N PHE A 146 -2.15 9.79 1.26
CA PHE A 146 -3.46 9.27 1.59
C PHE A 146 -4.27 9.10 0.30
N PRO A 147 -4.26 7.90 -0.32
CA PRO A 147 -5.07 7.65 -1.51
C PRO A 147 -6.56 7.83 -1.19
N ASN A 148 -7.31 8.40 -2.15
CA ASN A 148 -8.75 8.64 -2.01
C ASN A 148 -9.14 9.55 -0.83
N PHE A 149 -8.24 10.43 -0.39
CA PHE A 149 -8.62 11.50 0.52
C PHE A 149 -9.66 12.41 -0.15
N VAL A 150 -10.82 12.53 0.49
CA VAL A 150 -11.87 13.47 0.10
C VAL A 150 -11.90 14.53 1.20
N GLU A 151 -11.73 15.78 0.82
CA GLU A 151 -11.90 16.90 1.76
C GLU A 151 -13.37 16.96 2.16
N GLU A 152 -13.65 16.96 3.46
CA GLU A 152 -14.98 17.31 3.94
C GLU A 152 -15.21 18.79 3.67
N GLU A 153 -16.08 19.12 2.72
CA GLU A 153 -16.66 20.47 2.70
C GLU A 153 -17.54 20.60 3.95
N GLU A 154 -17.32 21.67 4.74
CA GLU A 154 -18.15 21.97 5.90
C GLU A 154 -19.64 21.95 5.51
N VAL A 155 -20.36 20.93 5.97
CA VAL A 155 -21.83 20.99 6.00
C VAL A 155 -22.18 22.03 7.05
N LYS A 156 -22.39 23.27 6.62
CA LYS A 156 -23.00 24.30 7.45
C LYS A 156 -24.39 23.81 7.83
N LEU A 157 -24.52 23.33 9.06
CA LEU A 157 -25.82 23.14 9.69
C LEU A 157 -26.47 24.52 9.76
N ILE A 158 -27.54 24.72 8.98
CA ILE A 158 -28.41 25.89 9.02
C ILE A 158 -29.37 25.73 10.22
#